data_AF-V9I194-F1
#
_entry.id   AF-V9I194-F1
#
_cell.length_a   1.000
_cell.length_b   1.000
_cell.length_c   1.000
_cell.angle_alpha   90.00
_cell.angle_beta   90.00
_cell.angle_gamma   90.00
#
_symmetry.space_group_name_H-M   'P 1'
#
loop_
_entity.id
_entity.type
_entity.pdbx_description
1 polymer ?
#
loop_
_entity_poly.entity_id
_entity_poly.type
_entity_poly.pdbx_seq_one_letter_code
_entity_poly.pdbx_strand_id
1 'polypeptide(L)'
;MAKNVDKPLFTATFNVQASSADYVTFINGIRNKLRNPGHSSHNRPVLPPIEPNVPPSRWFHIVLKTSPASTGLTLATRADNLYWEGFKSSDGTWWELTPGLIPGATHVGFGGTYRDLLGDTDKLTNVALGRQQ
;
A
#
# COMPACT_ATOMS: atom_id res chain seq x y z
N MET A 1 1.59 6.55 -17.31
CA MET A 1 0.95 5.37 -16.69
C MET A 1 1.99 4.41 -16.15
N ALA A 2 1.74 3.85 -14.98
CA ALA A 2 2.48 2.78 -14.35
C ALA A 2 2.35 1.45 -15.13
N LYS A 3 3.25 0.51 -14.84
CA LYS A 3 3.20 -0.86 -15.37
C LYS A 3 3.04 -1.85 -14.21
N ASN A 4 2.46 -3.01 -14.50
CA ASN A 4 2.36 -4.15 -13.58
C ASN A 4 1.55 -3.91 -12.30
N VAL A 5 0.66 -2.92 -12.27
CA VAL A 5 -0.21 -2.66 -11.10
C VAL A 5 -1.07 -3.90 -10.77
N ASP A 6 -1.64 -4.57 -11.76
CA ASP A 6 -2.40 -5.83 -11.60
C ASP A 6 -1.51 -7.10 -11.56
N LYS A 7 -0.19 -6.94 -11.59
CA LYS A 7 0.79 -8.05 -11.51
C LYS A 7 1.70 -7.83 -10.30
N PRO A 8 1.15 -7.86 -9.07
CA PRO A 8 1.91 -7.55 -7.87
C PRO A 8 3.03 -8.57 -7.66
N LEU A 9 4.18 -8.11 -7.17
CA LEU A 9 5.29 -8.98 -6.76
C LEU A 9 4.86 -9.96 -5.68
N PHE A 10 3.96 -9.53 -4.80
CA PHE A 10 3.28 -10.35 -3.82
C PHE A 10 1.99 -9.66 -3.35
N THR A 11 1.12 -10.45 -2.74
CA THR A 11 -0.04 -9.97 -1.98
C THR A 11 0.14 -10.31 -0.50
N ALA A 12 -0.14 -9.34 0.37
CA ALA A 12 -0.19 -9.54 1.82
C ALA A 12 -1.62 -9.28 2.30
N THR A 13 -2.19 -10.22 3.06
CA THR A 13 -3.59 -10.14 3.50
C THR A 13 -3.65 -10.00 5.02
N PHE A 14 -4.50 -9.10 5.50
CA PHE A 14 -4.78 -8.92 6.91
C PHE A 14 -6.29 -8.88 7.17
N ASN A 15 -6.74 -9.67 8.14
CA ASN A 15 -8.10 -9.56 8.67
C ASN A 15 -8.09 -8.50 9.77
N VAL A 16 -8.90 -7.44 9.65
CA VAL A 16 -8.98 -6.38 10.67
C VAL A 16 -9.50 -6.90 12.02
N GLN A 17 -10.15 -8.07 11.98
CA GLN A 17 -10.42 -9.09 13.01
C GLN A 17 -9.26 -9.60 13.89
N ALA A 18 -8.08 -9.71 13.30
CA ALA A 18 -7.04 -10.64 13.76
C ALA A 18 -6.26 -10.12 14.97
N SER A 19 -5.48 -10.98 15.62
CA SER A 19 -4.77 -10.58 16.84
C SER A 19 -3.68 -9.53 16.57
N SER A 20 -3.18 -8.90 17.64
CA SER A 20 -2.00 -8.04 17.54
C SER A 20 -0.76 -8.81 17.04
N ALA A 21 -0.64 -10.09 17.39
CA ALA A 21 0.48 -10.93 16.94
C ALA A 21 0.41 -11.18 15.41
N ASP A 22 -0.80 -11.38 14.88
CA ASP A 22 -1.02 -11.53 13.45
C ASP A 22 -0.70 -10.23 12.71
N TYR A 23 -1.05 -9.07 13.28
CA TYR A 23 -0.71 -7.77 12.71
C TYR A 23 0.82 -7.57 12.64
N VAL A 24 1.54 -7.88 13.72
CA VAL A 24 3.02 -7.83 13.74
C VAL A 24 3.61 -8.75 12.67
N THR A 25 3.08 -9.96 12.55
CA THR A 25 3.52 -10.94 11.53
C THR A 25 3.28 -10.44 10.12
N PHE A 26 2.09 -9.88 9.87
CA PHE A 26 1.71 -9.26 8.60
C PHE A 26 2.67 -8.14 8.20
N ILE A 27 2.95 -7.19 9.09
CA ILE A 27 3.85 -6.06 8.82
C ILE A 27 5.30 -6.54 8.60
N ASN A 28 5.80 -7.46 9.43
CA ASN A 28 7.15 -8.00 9.27
C ASN A 28 7.29 -8.80 7.97
N GLY A 29 6.25 -9.53 7.55
CA GLY A 29 6.20 -10.21 6.27
C GLY A 29 6.34 -9.27 5.08
N ILE A 30 5.64 -8.12 5.10
CA ILE A 30 5.76 -7.08 4.07
C ILE A 30 7.20 -6.54 4.01
N ARG A 31 7.75 -6.11 5.17
CA ARG A 31 9.13 -5.59 5.26
C ARG A 31 10.15 -6.58 4.71
N ASN A 32 9.99 -7.86 5.03
CA ASN A 32 10.88 -8.91 4.56
C ASN A 32 10.80 -9.12 3.05
N LYS A 33 9.61 -9.09 2.45
CA LYS A 33 9.42 -9.28 1.01
C LYS A 33 9.89 -8.09 0.16
N LEU A 34 9.94 -6.89 0.74
CA LEU A 34 10.38 -5.67 0.06
C LEU A 34 11.87 -5.37 0.18
N ARG A 35 12.60 -6.13 1.00
CA ARG A 35 14.04 -5.90 1.23
C ARG A 35 14.83 -6.00 -0.07
N ASN A 36 15.86 -5.16 -0.22
CA ASN A 36 16.98 -5.45 -1.10
C ASN A 36 17.89 -6.50 -0.42
N PRO A 37 17.98 -7.74 -0.93
CA PRO A 37 18.77 -8.79 -0.27
C PRO A 37 20.26 -8.45 -0.13
N GLY A 38 20.80 -7.60 -1.01
CA GLY A 38 22.19 -7.16 -0.99
C GLY A 38 22.45 -5.88 -0.18
N HIS A 39 21.43 -5.28 0.44
CA HIS A 39 21.58 -4.01 1.14
C HIS A 39 20.75 -3.95 2.43
N SER A 40 21.46 -3.86 3.56
CA SER A 40 20.88 -3.63 4.87
C SER A 40 21.68 -2.56 5.61
N SER A 41 21.06 -1.90 6.58
CA SER A 41 21.73 -0.95 7.47
C SER A 41 21.29 -1.22 8.88
N HIS A 42 22.23 -1.50 9.79
CA HIS A 42 21.95 -1.75 11.22
C HIS A 42 20.85 -2.80 11.46
N ASN A 43 20.91 -3.95 10.77
CA ASN A 43 19.90 -5.01 10.81
C ASN A 43 18.48 -4.59 10.36
N ARG A 44 18.37 -3.50 9.60
CA ARG A 44 17.12 -3.06 8.98
C ARG A 44 17.16 -3.27 7.47
N PRO A 45 16.06 -3.76 6.87
CA PRO A 45 15.98 -3.89 5.42
C PRO A 45 15.96 -2.50 4.80
N VAL A 46 16.72 -2.32 3.72
CA VAL A 46 16.64 -1.14 2.87
C VAL A 46 15.86 -1.51 1.61
N LEU A 47 15.00 -0.61 1.15
CA LEU A 47 14.31 -0.81 -0.13
C LEU A 47 15.32 -0.79 -1.28
N PRO A 48 15.09 -1.56 -2.35
CA PRO A 48 15.83 -1.38 -3.59
C PRO A 48 15.60 0.04 -4.16
N PRO A 49 16.56 0.59 -4.91
CA PRO A 49 16.37 1.87 -5.59
C PRO A 49 15.15 1.89 -6.51
N ILE A 50 14.59 3.08 -6.72
CA ILE A 50 13.63 3.30 -7.81
C ILE A 50 14.35 3.05 -9.14
N GLU A 51 13.74 2.30 -10.04
CA GLU A 51 14.31 2.03 -11.37
C GLU A 51 14.38 3.33 -12.18
N PRO A 52 15.57 3.73 -12.69
CA PRO A 52 15.71 4.97 -13.43
C PRO A 52 15.10 4.84 -14.84
N ASN A 53 14.62 5.96 -15.39
CA ASN A 53 14.15 6.10 -16.78
C ASN A 53 12.97 5.20 -17.18
N VAL A 54 12.23 4.64 -16.21
CA VAL A 54 11.02 3.84 -16.45
C VAL A 54 9.88 4.33 -15.55
N PRO A 55 8.61 4.20 -15.98
CA PRO A 55 7.48 4.46 -15.09
C PRO A 55 7.47 3.43 -13.94
N PRO A 56 6.78 3.72 -12.81
CA PRO A 56 6.66 2.77 -11.71
C PRO A 56 6.17 1.41 -12.17
N SER A 57 7.02 0.40 -12.00
CA SER A 57 6.89 -0.95 -12.58
C SER A 57 6.80 -2.04 -11.51
N ARG A 58 7.05 -1.69 -10.24
CA ARG A 58 7.16 -2.62 -9.11
C ARG A 58 6.12 -2.30 -8.06
N TRP A 59 5.18 -3.22 -7.91
CA TRP A 59 3.98 -3.07 -7.10
C TRP A 59 3.80 -4.28 -6.19
N PHE A 60 3.15 -4.08 -5.06
CA PHE A 60 2.61 -5.16 -4.25
C PHE A 60 1.20 -4.80 -3.81
N HIS A 61 0.42 -5.81 -3.46
CA HIS A 61 -0.94 -5.61 -2.99
C HIS A 61 -1.05 -5.85 -1.49
N ILE A 62 -1.84 -5.02 -0.83
CA ILE A 62 -2.35 -5.27 0.52
C ILE A 62 -3.84 -5.56 0.40
N VAL A 63 -4.31 -6.66 0.99
CA VAL A 63 -5.74 -6.99 1.04
C VAL A 63 -6.21 -6.91 2.49
N LEU A 64 -7.12 -5.98 2.77
CA LEU A 64 -7.74 -5.81 4.08
C LEU A 64 -9.13 -6.46 4.07
N LYS A 65 -9.38 -7.35 5.02
CA LYS A 65 -10.65 -8.10 5.15
C LYS A 65 -11.38 -7.74 6.43
N THR A 66 -12.71 -7.64 6.40
CA THR A 66 -13.54 -7.39 7.59
C THR A 66 -13.78 -8.67 8.41
N SER A 67 -13.73 -9.82 7.75
CA SER A 67 -13.76 -11.16 8.35
C SER A 67 -12.94 -12.15 7.52
N PRO A 68 -12.58 -13.34 8.04
CA PRO A 68 -11.80 -14.32 7.28
C PRO A 68 -12.42 -14.70 5.92
N ALA A 69 -13.76 -14.79 5.87
CA ALA A 69 -14.52 -15.17 4.68
C ALA A 69 -14.92 -13.99 3.78
N SER A 70 -14.76 -12.74 4.22
CA SER A 70 -15.13 -11.55 3.44
C SER A 70 -14.27 -11.38 2.17
N THR A 71 -14.86 -10.74 1.16
CA THR A 71 -14.11 -10.08 0.08
C THR A 71 -13.29 -8.95 0.69
N GLY A 72 -12.07 -8.78 0.22
CA GLY A 72 -11.15 -7.78 0.77
C GLY A 72 -11.07 -6.52 -0.07
N LEU A 73 -10.79 -5.40 0.59
CA LEU A 73 -10.32 -4.17 -0.06
C LEU A 73 -8.87 -4.37 -0.49
N THR A 74 -8.57 -4.21 -1.77
CA THR A 74 -7.20 -4.30 -2.29
C THR A 74 -6.58 -2.92 -2.40
N LEU A 75 -5.36 -2.74 -1.92
CA LEU A 75 -4.55 -1.54 -2.06
C LEU A 75 -3.41 -1.82 -3.04
N ALA A 76 -3.19 -0.93 -4.00
CA ALA A 76 -2.02 -0.91 -4.87
C ALA A 76 -0.95 -0.01 -4.25
N THR A 77 0.17 -0.62 -3.85
CA THR A 77 1.27 0.07 -3.18
C THR A 77 2.57 -0.14 -3.95
N ARG A 78 3.33 0.94 -4.14
CA ARG A 78 4.64 0.89 -4.80
C ARG A 78 5.65 0.12 -3.96
N ALA A 79 6.37 -0.81 -4.59
CA ALA A 79 7.35 -1.66 -3.91
C ALA A 79 8.73 -1.03 -3.72
N ASP A 80 8.95 0.17 -4.28
CA ASP A 80 10.21 0.91 -4.24
C ASP A 80 10.20 2.06 -3.22
N ASN A 81 9.04 2.66 -2.94
CA ASN A 81 8.91 3.78 -2.01
C ASN A 81 7.70 3.71 -1.05
N LEU A 82 6.92 2.63 -1.09
CA LEU A 82 5.75 2.37 -0.22
C LEU A 82 4.57 3.33 -0.42
N TYR A 83 4.54 4.14 -1.48
CA TYR A 83 3.40 5.02 -1.73
C TYR A 83 2.15 4.20 -2.04
N TRP A 84 1.06 4.55 -1.36
CA TRP A 84 -0.27 4.08 -1.70
C TRP A 84 -0.80 4.93 -2.85
N GLU A 85 -1.12 4.29 -3.97
CA GLU A 85 -1.49 5.00 -5.21
C GLU A 85 -2.90 4.63 -5.69
N GLY A 86 -3.50 3.58 -5.12
CA GLY A 86 -4.87 3.24 -5.44
C GLY A 86 -5.46 2.13 -4.60
N PHE A 87 -6.77 1.96 -4.73
CA PHE A 87 -7.53 0.91 -4.05
C PHE A 87 -8.65 0.38 -4.95
N LYS A 88 -9.00 -0.89 -4.79
CA LYS A 88 -10.06 -1.54 -5.56
C LYS A 88 -11.30 -1.74 -4.71
N SER A 89 -12.39 -1.06 -5.05
CA SER A 89 -13.69 -1.20 -4.37
C SER A 89 -14.40 -2.51 -4.75
N SER A 90 -15.49 -2.82 -4.03
CA SER A 90 -16.24 -4.07 -4.17
C SER A 90 -16.91 -4.25 -5.54
N ASP A 91 -17.18 -3.16 -6.25
CA ASP A 91 -17.67 -3.15 -7.64
C ASP A 91 -16.58 -3.49 -8.67
N GLY A 92 -15.34 -3.64 -8.22
CA GLY A 92 -14.18 -3.92 -9.07
C GLY A 92 -13.50 -2.68 -9.64
N THR A 93 -13.97 -1.47 -9.31
CA THR A 93 -13.36 -0.21 -9.76
C THR A 93 -12.01 0.00 -9.06
N TRP A 94 -10.96 0.25 -9.85
CA TRP A 94 -9.71 0.81 -9.33
C TRP A 94 -9.86 2.31 -9.18
N TRP A 95 -9.66 2.81 -7.97
CA TRP A 95 -9.54 4.22 -7.65
C TRP A 95 -8.07 4.59 -7.52
N GLU A 96 -7.64 5.67 -8.17
CA GLU A 96 -6.27 6.16 -8.11
C GLU A 96 -6.17 7.51 -7.39
N LEU A 97 -5.05 7.71 -6.70
CA LEU A 97 -4.69 8.95 -5.98
C LEU A 97 -3.88 9.91 -6.84
N THR A 98 -3.26 9.41 -7.91
CA THR A 98 -2.49 10.20 -8.86
C THR A 98 -3.17 10.10 -10.23
N PRO A 99 -3.72 11.19 -10.81
CA PRO A 99 -4.41 11.15 -12.08
C PRO A 99 -3.56 10.54 -13.21
N GLY A 100 -4.09 9.53 -13.91
CA GLY A 100 -3.45 8.87 -15.04
C GLY A 100 -2.27 7.96 -14.67
N LEU A 101 -2.16 7.55 -13.41
CA LEU A 101 -1.09 6.67 -12.95
C LEU A 101 -1.46 5.21 -13.19
N ILE A 102 -2.61 4.75 -12.71
CA ILE A 102 -3.05 3.35 -12.81
C ILE A 102 -3.89 3.18 -14.09
N PRO A 103 -3.49 2.31 -15.04
CA PRO A 103 -4.25 2.09 -16.27
C PRO A 103 -5.70 1.67 -15.98
N GLY A 104 -6.66 2.42 -16.54
CA GLY A 104 -8.10 2.13 -16.41
C GLY A 104 -8.70 2.48 -15.04
N ALA A 105 -7.96 3.13 -14.15
CA ALA A 105 -8.50 3.60 -12.87
C ALA A 105 -9.30 4.90 -13.02
N THR A 106 -10.15 5.15 -12.02
CA THR A 106 -10.87 6.43 -11.84
C THR A 106 -10.16 7.24 -10.76
N HIS A 107 -9.86 8.51 -11.05
CA HIS A 107 -9.27 9.39 -10.04
C HIS A 107 -10.25 9.64 -8.89
N VAL A 108 -9.79 9.47 -7.65
CA VAL A 108 -10.63 9.58 -6.44
C VAL A 108 -11.00 11.02 -6.08
N GLY A 109 -10.33 12.01 -6.67
CA GLY A 109 -10.59 13.43 -6.45
C GLY A 109 -9.61 14.13 -5.50
N PHE A 110 -8.65 13.39 -4.94
CA PHE A 110 -7.59 13.93 -4.07
C PHE A 110 -6.32 13.07 -4.16
N GLY A 111 -5.18 13.67 -3.76
CA GLY A 111 -3.88 13.01 -3.72
C GLY A 111 -3.62 12.21 -2.44
N GLY A 112 -2.59 11.37 -2.48
CA GLY A 112 -2.20 10.50 -1.35
C GLY A 112 -1.32 11.17 -0.28
N THR A 113 -1.11 12.49 -0.35
CA THR A 113 -0.25 13.20 0.63
C THR A 113 -1.05 13.59 1.87
N TYR A 114 -0.39 13.69 3.03
CA TYR A 114 -1.07 14.21 4.24
C TYR A 114 -1.53 15.67 4.07
N ARG A 115 -0.93 16.44 3.15
CA ARG A 115 -1.43 17.77 2.78
C ARG A 115 -2.80 17.69 2.13
N ASP A 116 -3.01 16.75 1.21
CA ASP A 116 -4.31 16.58 0.54
C ASP A 116 -5.36 15.99 1.51
N LEU A 117 -4.95 15.06 2.39
CA LEU A 117 -5.84 14.36 3.30
C LEU A 117 -6.21 15.16 4.56
N LEU A 118 -5.30 15.98 5.09
CA LEU A 118 -5.43 16.68 6.37
C LEU A 118 -5.27 18.21 6.26
N GLY A 119 -4.78 18.70 5.13
CA GLY A 119 -4.38 20.09 4.90
C GLY A 119 -2.93 20.40 5.30
N ASP A 120 -2.36 19.67 6.26
CA ASP A 120 -0.99 19.89 6.79
C ASP A 120 -0.42 18.60 7.41
N THR A 121 0.89 18.38 7.29
CA THR A 121 1.60 17.25 7.91
C THR A 121 1.64 17.32 9.43
N ASP A 122 1.58 18.50 10.02
CA ASP A 122 1.62 18.68 11.48
C ASP A 122 0.34 18.16 12.16
N LYS A 123 -0.73 17.97 11.39
CA LYS A 123 -2.00 17.42 11.87
C LYS A 123 -2.01 15.90 12.02
N LEU A 124 -0.90 15.22 11.72
CA LEU A 124 -0.78 13.77 11.91
C LEU A 124 -1.07 13.33 13.35
N THR A 125 -0.71 14.16 14.35
CA THR A 125 -0.97 13.87 15.77
C THR A 125 -2.45 13.87 16.14
N ASN A 126 -3.31 14.37 15.26
CA ASN A 126 -4.76 14.46 15.50
C ASN A 126 -5.52 13.23 14.96
N VAL A 127 -4.85 12.34 14.23
CA VAL A 127 -5.48 11.16 13.63
C VAL A 127 -5.57 10.05 14.67
N ALA A 128 -6.78 9.72 15.10
CA ALA A 128 -7.02 8.59 16.00
C ALA A 128 -6.70 7.25 15.30
N LEU A 129 -5.92 6.40 15.97
CA LEU A 129 -5.54 5.07 15.48
C LEU A 129 -6.02 4.00 16.44
N GLY A 130 -6.63 2.94 15.91
CA GLY A 130 -7.07 1.79 16.69
C GLY A 130 -8.06 0.94 15.92
N ARG A 131 -8.27 -0.30 16.37
CA ARG A 131 -9.47 -1.01 15.99
C ARG A 131 -10.65 -0.39 16.72
N GLN A 132 -11.69 -0.04 15.99
CA GLN A 132 -12.96 0.40 16.57
C GLN A 132 -13.65 -0.78 17.27
N GLN A 133 -14.03 -0.57 18.52
CA GLN A 133 -14.92 -1.47 19.26
C GLN A 133 -16.37 -1.24 18.87
#